data_AF-A0A4Q3WHZ3-F1
#
_entry.id   AF-A0A4Q3WHZ3-F1
#
_cell.length_a   1.000
_cell.length_b   1.000
_cell.length_c   1.000
_cell.angle_alpha   90.00
_cell.angle_beta   90.00
_cell.angle_gamma   90.00
#
_symmetry.space_group_name_H-M   'P 1'
#
loop_
_entity.id
_entity.type
_entity.pdbx_description
1 polymer ?
#
loop_
_entity_poly.entity_id
_entity_poly.type
_entity_poly.pdbx_seq_one_letter_code
_entity_poly.pdbx_strand_id
1 'polypeptide(L)'
;MLIVLPKWTSSPNPHRSGWVNTMGTLPLDAALASLPEGLRVKTKLVERNGASRVSFRRWRGPVVGSSVEVDNLRTLEGAGWIPFVVDEQGRSVLAMDRETLIMILADPDLLNTQGLKRIEGARTAVGLVNMARSANTPVVFDLTLHGFQRTRNPLRLMLEPPLLGMTLVLVALAVFGGFQAAVRFGPSQGTARVIALGKRGLAENTAALVRLARREHHMATPYAVIVRNDFFALFCAVLITMVRTVFLRAMT
;
A
#
# COMPACT_ATOMS: atom_id res chain seq x y z
N MET A 1 -14.39 -7.42 -27.36
CA MET A 1 -13.37 -6.54 -26.73
C MET A 1 -12.90 -5.54 -27.78
N LEU A 2 -12.73 -4.27 -27.41
CA LEU A 2 -12.20 -3.23 -28.30
C LEU A 2 -10.84 -2.75 -27.78
N ILE A 3 -9.82 -2.84 -28.63
CA ILE A 3 -8.48 -2.29 -28.37
C ILE A 3 -8.35 -1.01 -29.17
N VAL A 4 -7.89 0.06 -28.54
CA VAL A 4 -7.61 1.34 -29.19
C VAL A 4 -6.10 1.51 -29.28
N LEU A 5 -5.57 1.73 -30.48
CA LEU A 5 -4.14 1.86 -30.69
C LEU A 5 -3.62 3.24 -30.24
N PRO A 6 -2.41 3.32 -29.66
CA PRO A 6 -1.82 4.59 -29.28
C PRO A 6 -1.29 5.33 -30.52
N LYS A 7 -1.33 6.67 -30.44
CA LYS A 7 -0.90 7.57 -31.52
C LYS A 7 0.02 8.67 -31.07
N TRP A 8 -0.17 9.21 -29.88
CA TRP A 8 0.56 10.38 -29.41
C TRP A 8 1.63 9.96 -28.41
N THR A 9 2.84 10.50 -28.58
CA THR A 9 3.79 10.56 -27.46
C THR A 9 3.48 11.81 -26.65
N SER A 10 3.41 11.66 -25.33
CA SER A 10 2.99 12.73 -24.44
C SER A 10 3.92 12.85 -23.24
N SER A 11 4.08 14.07 -22.74
CA SER A 11 4.82 14.36 -21.52
C SER A 11 3.92 15.06 -20.51
N PRO A 12 4.11 14.87 -19.19
CA PRO A 12 3.35 15.60 -18.17
C PRO A 12 3.53 17.11 -18.33
N ASN A 13 2.45 17.88 -18.22
CA ASN A 13 2.53 19.33 -18.26
C ASN A 13 3.02 19.86 -16.89
N PRO A 14 4.13 20.63 -16.83
CA PRO A 14 4.70 21.09 -15.55
C PRO A 14 3.86 22.15 -14.84
N HIS A 15 2.99 22.87 -15.57
CA HIS A 15 2.18 23.96 -15.02
C HIS A 15 0.76 23.53 -14.67
N ARG A 16 0.27 22.39 -15.18
CA ARG A 16 -1.09 21.90 -14.95
C ARG A 16 -1.08 20.41 -14.59
N SER A 17 -1.22 20.13 -13.30
CA SER A 17 -1.36 18.77 -12.79
C SER A 17 -2.51 18.04 -13.50
N GLY A 18 -2.27 16.80 -13.93
CA GLY A 18 -3.23 15.97 -14.65
C GLY A 18 -3.35 16.26 -16.16
N TRP A 19 -2.64 17.27 -16.68
CA TRP A 19 -2.58 17.55 -18.11
C TRP A 19 -1.29 16.99 -18.73
N VAL A 20 -1.36 16.70 -20.02
CA VAL A 20 -0.22 16.25 -20.82
C VAL A 20 0.00 17.17 -22.01
N ASN A 21 1.24 17.33 -22.42
CA ASN A 21 1.64 17.99 -23.66
C ASN A 21 1.93 16.92 -24.71
N THR A 22 1.40 17.10 -25.92
CA THR A 22 1.73 16.24 -27.07
C THR A 22 3.13 16.59 -27.56
N MET A 23 4.03 15.61 -27.56
CA MET A 23 5.41 15.78 -28.01
C MET A 23 5.59 15.40 -29.50
N GLY A 24 4.65 14.65 -30.06
CA GLY A 24 4.67 14.18 -31.45
C GLY A 24 3.82 12.93 -31.67
N THR A 25 3.89 12.38 -32.89
CA THR A 25 3.27 11.11 -33.24
C THR A 25 4.18 9.92 -32.88
N LEU A 26 3.58 8.87 -32.34
CA LEU A 26 4.25 7.62 -31.98
C LEU A 26 4.51 6.80 -33.25
N PRO A 27 5.72 6.26 -33.50
CA PRO A 27 5.98 5.44 -34.69
C PRO A 27 4.97 4.29 -34.86
N LEU A 28 4.63 3.94 -36.11
CA LEU A 28 3.61 2.93 -36.40
C LEU A 28 3.95 1.57 -35.79
N ASP A 29 5.21 1.14 -35.85
CA ASP A 29 5.66 -0.13 -35.26
C ASP A 29 5.54 -0.15 -33.73
N ALA A 30 5.82 1.00 -33.09
CA ALA A 30 5.66 1.16 -31.65
C ALA A 30 4.17 1.13 -31.25
N ALA A 31 3.28 1.66 -32.08
CA ALA A 31 1.84 1.54 -31.85
C ALA A 31 1.35 0.08 -31.97
N LEU A 32 1.87 -0.65 -32.95
CA LEU A 32 1.55 -2.07 -33.15
C LEU A 32 2.13 -2.99 -32.05
N ALA A 33 3.15 -2.56 -31.32
CA ALA A 33 3.71 -3.31 -30.20
C ALA A 33 2.72 -3.47 -29.02
N SER A 34 1.64 -2.67 -28.98
CA SER A 34 0.55 -2.83 -28.01
C SER A 34 -0.37 -4.02 -28.33
N LEU A 35 -0.24 -4.62 -29.52
CA LEU A 35 -1.03 -5.76 -29.93
C LEU A 35 -0.32 -7.10 -29.61
N PRO A 36 -1.09 -8.15 -29.27
CA PRO A 36 -0.56 -9.52 -29.22
C PRO A 36 0.14 -9.90 -30.53
N GLU A 37 1.18 -10.71 -30.45
CA GLU A 37 2.04 -11.05 -31.60
C GLU A 37 1.25 -11.59 -32.80
N GLY A 38 0.27 -12.47 -32.56
CA GLY A 38 -0.58 -13.02 -33.61
C GLY A 38 -1.46 -11.98 -34.32
N LEU A 39 -1.84 -10.89 -33.66
CA LEU A 39 -2.53 -9.75 -34.28
C LEU A 39 -1.53 -8.80 -34.97
N ARG A 40 -0.36 -8.59 -34.37
CA ARG A 40 0.67 -7.68 -34.87
C ARG A 40 1.16 -8.09 -36.26
N VAL A 41 1.48 -9.37 -36.48
CA VAL A 41 2.06 -9.86 -37.75
C VAL A 41 1.12 -9.68 -38.94
N LYS A 42 -0.20 -9.79 -38.71
CA LYS A 42 -1.22 -9.60 -39.75
C LYS A 42 -1.69 -8.16 -39.93
N THR A 43 -1.20 -7.23 -39.11
CA THR A 43 -1.68 -5.84 -39.10
C THR A 43 -0.65 -4.91 -39.68
N LYS A 44 -1.08 -4.12 -40.67
CA LYS A 44 -0.33 -3.00 -41.21
C LYS A 44 -1.08 -1.72 -40.89
N LEU A 45 -0.38 -0.78 -40.26
CA LEU A 45 -0.92 0.55 -39.99
C LEU A 45 -0.51 1.49 -41.13
N VAL A 46 -1.43 2.34 -41.56
CA VAL A 46 -1.18 3.37 -42.58
C VAL A 46 -1.63 4.71 -42.03
N GLU A 47 -0.75 5.71 -42.11
CA GLU A 47 -1.00 7.07 -41.65
C GLU A 47 -1.23 8.00 -42.84
N ARG A 48 -2.25 8.86 -42.73
CA ARG A 48 -2.48 9.97 -43.66
C ARG A 48 -1.99 11.25 -43.01
N ASN A 49 -0.87 11.78 -43.49
CA ASN A 49 -0.28 13.00 -42.95
C ASN A 49 -1.21 14.22 -43.06
N GLY A 50 -1.27 14.99 -41.98
CA GLY A 50 -1.94 16.28 -41.89
C GLY A 50 -3.34 16.23 -41.26
N ALA A 51 -3.81 17.41 -40.87
CA ALA A 51 -5.16 17.63 -40.37
C ALA A 51 -6.16 17.58 -41.54
N SER A 52 -7.15 16.71 -41.42
CA SER A 52 -8.22 16.61 -42.41
C SER A 52 -9.56 16.37 -41.73
N ARG A 53 -10.62 16.86 -42.38
CA ARG A 53 -11.99 16.58 -41.98
C ARG A 53 -12.42 15.27 -42.61
N VAL A 54 -12.61 14.26 -41.77
CA VAL A 54 -12.85 12.88 -42.18
C VAL A 54 -14.28 12.49 -41.86
N SER A 55 -14.93 11.78 -42.78
CA SER A 55 -16.26 11.20 -42.56
C SER A 55 -16.15 9.68 -42.44
N PHE A 56 -16.81 9.12 -41.44
CA PHE A 56 -16.77 7.69 -41.19
C PHE A 56 -18.09 7.06 -41.60
N ARG A 57 -18.03 5.86 -42.17
CA ARG A 57 -19.22 5.08 -42.52
C ARG A 57 -19.05 3.64 -42.08
N ARG A 58 -20.17 2.99 -41.77
CA ARG A 58 -20.20 1.55 -41.58
C ARG A 58 -19.76 0.88 -42.87
N TRP A 59 -19.00 -0.21 -42.76
CA TRP A 59 -18.64 -1.01 -43.94
C TRP A 59 -19.92 -1.43 -44.68
N ARG A 60 -20.07 -0.96 -45.93
CA ARG A 60 -21.27 -1.15 -46.77
C ARG A 60 -22.57 -0.69 -46.08
N GLY A 61 -22.52 0.40 -45.32
CA GLY A 61 -23.66 0.91 -44.57
C GLY A 61 -23.69 2.43 -44.44
N PRO A 62 -24.54 2.97 -43.56
CA PRO A 62 -24.73 4.41 -43.40
C PRO A 62 -23.50 5.10 -42.76
N VAL A 63 -23.47 6.43 -42.88
CA VAL A 63 -22.51 7.30 -42.19
C VAL A 63 -22.66 7.15 -40.68
N VAL A 64 -21.52 7.16 -39.98
CA VAL A 64 -21.42 7.05 -38.53
C VAL A 64 -21.15 8.45 -37.96
N GLY A 65 -22.14 9.02 -37.27
CA GLY A 65 -22.00 10.31 -36.62
C GLY A 65 -21.84 11.48 -37.61
N SER A 66 -20.87 12.35 -37.34
CA SER A 66 -20.59 13.56 -38.12
C SER A 66 -19.11 13.61 -38.52
N SER A 67 -18.77 14.40 -39.54
CA SER A 67 -17.37 14.54 -39.96
C SER A 67 -16.52 15.19 -38.88
N VAL A 68 -15.38 14.58 -38.56
CA VAL A 68 -14.49 14.96 -37.46
C VAL A 68 -13.14 15.42 -38.01
N GLU A 69 -12.56 16.45 -37.40
CA GLU A 69 -11.18 16.84 -37.68
C GLU A 69 -10.23 15.84 -37.01
N VAL A 70 -9.41 15.16 -37.81
CA VAL A 70 -8.40 14.22 -37.33
C VAL A 70 -7.05 14.61 -37.93
N ASP A 71 -6.04 14.70 -37.07
CA ASP A 71 -4.67 15.02 -37.48
C ASP A 71 -3.86 13.73 -37.62
N ASN A 72 -3.25 13.46 -38.78
CA ASN A 72 -2.49 12.24 -39.02
C ASN A 72 -3.34 10.97 -38.89
N LEU A 73 -4.46 10.88 -39.62
CA LEU A 73 -5.44 9.79 -39.52
C LEU A 73 -4.75 8.42 -39.71
N ARG A 74 -4.95 7.51 -38.75
CA ARG A 74 -4.47 6.13 -38.82
C ARG A 74 -5.55 5.17 -39.27
N THR A 75 -5.17 4.31 -40.20
CA THR A 75 -6.02 3.26 -40.76
C THR A 75 -5.30 1.93 -40.66
N LEU A 76 -6.08 0.86 -40.70
CA LEU A 76 -5.63 -0.51 -40.54
C LEU A 76 -5.88 -1.30 -41.83
N GLU A 77 -4.86 -2.02 -42.26
CA GLU A 77 -4.87 -2.93 -43.40
C GLU A 77 -4.30 -4.29 -42.97
N GLY A 78 -4.71 -5.36 -43.63
CA GLY A 78 -4.14 -6.68 -43.39
C GLY A 78 -5.09 -7.83 -43.71
N ALA A 79 -4.53 -9.03 -43.86
CA ALA A 79 -5.30 -10.24 -44.09
C ALA A 79 -6.03 -10.69 -42.80
N GLY A 80 -7.28 -11.15 -42.94
CA GLY A 80 -8.08 -11.65 -41.81
C GLY A 80 -8.90 -10.58 -41.07
N TRP A 81 -8.69 -9.30 -41.38
CA TRP A 81 -9.47 -8.20 -40.81
C TRP A 81 -10.81 -8.02 -41.53
N ILE A 82 -11.89 -7.97 -40.74
CA ILE A 82 -13.23 -7.64 -41.20
C ILE A 82 -13.46 -6.15 -40.89
N PRO A 83 -13.59 -5.27 -41.90
CA PRO A 83 -13.85 -3.86 -41.66
C PRO A 83 -15.25 -3.65 -41.08
N PHE A 84 -15.34 -2.83 -40.03
CA PHE A 84 -16.60 -2.40 -39.41
C PHE A 84 -16.90 -0.95 -39.74
N VAL A 85 -15.88 -0.09 -39.68
CA VAL A 85 -15.97 1.34 -40.01
C VAL A 85 -14.81 1.72 -40.90
N VAL A 86 -15.13 2.42 -41.99
CA VAL A 86 -14.16 2.93 -42.95
C VAL A 86 -14.25 4.43 -43.10
N ASP A 87 -13.15 5.03 -43.54
CA ASP A 87 -13.11 6.44 -43.95
C ASP A 87 -13.76 6.65 -45.34
N GLU A 88 -13.75 7.90 -45.81
CA GLU A 88 -14.20 8.25 -47.16
C GLU A 88 -13.40 7.56 -48.29
N GLN A 89 -12.14 7.18 -48.05
CA GLN A 89 -11.30 6.44 -49.02
C GLN A 89 -11.53 4.93 -48.96
N GLY A 90 -12.43 4.44 -48.09
CA GLY A 90 -12.72 3.03 -47.92
C GLY A 90 -11.68 2.26 -47.10
N ARG A 91 -10.76 2.96 -46.43
CA ARG A 91 -9.75 2.36 -45.56
C ARG A 91 -10.32 2.12 -44.17
N SER A 92 -9.95 0.99 -43.57
CA SER A 92 -10.51 0.57 -42.29
C SER A 92 -9.97 1.39 -41.14
N VAL A 93 -10.85 1.90 -40.30
CA VAL A 93 -10.49 2.61 -39.06
C VAL A 93 -10.86 1.75 -37.86
N LEU A 94 -11.97 1.03 -37.94
CA LEU A 94 -12.37 -0.01 -36.98
C LEU A 94 -12.47 -1.33 -37.72
N ALA A 95 -11.68 -2.31 -37.31
CA ALA A 95 -11.69 -3.66 -37.87
C ALA A 95 -11.84 -4.71 -36.77
N MET A 96 -12.44 -5.85 -37.10
CA MET A 96 -12.54 -7.01 -36.22
C MET A 96 -11.72 -8.15 -36.79
N ASP A 97 -10.97 -8.83 -35.94
CA ASP A 97 -10.30 -10.05 -36.33
C ASP A 97 -11.29 -11.21 -36.47
N ARG A 98 -11.19 -11.97 -37.56
CA ARG A 98 -12.11 -13.10 -37.82
C ARG A 98 -11.95 -14.24 -36.82
N GLU A 99 -10.74 -14.48 -36.32
CA GLU A 99 -10.44 -15.63 -35.46
C GLU A 99 -10.71 -15.32 -33.99
N THR A 100 -10.19 -14.19 -33.49
CA THR A 100 -10.26 -13.83 -32.07
C THR A 100 -11.49 -13.00 -31.71
N LEU A 101 -12.22 -12.46 -32.70
CA LEU A 101 -13.33 -11.50 -32.52
C LEU A 101 -12.92 -10.24 -31.75
N ILE A 102 -11.62 -9.94 -31.69
CA ILE A 102 -11.09 -8.72 -31.10
C ILE A 102 -11.26 -7.59 -32.13
N MET A 103 -11.84 -6.49 -31.69
CA MET A 103 -11.93 -5.27 -32.50
C MET A 103 -10.75 -4.36 -32.20
N ILE A 104 -10.20 -3.74 -33.24
CA ILE A 104 -9.11 -2.77 -33.16
C ILE A 104 -9.59 -1.46 -33.78
N LEU A 105 -9.46 -0.38 -33.01
CA LEU A 105 -9.57 0.98 -33.50
C LEU A 105 -8.17 1.51 -33.81
N ALA A 106 -7.93 1.82 -35.09
CA ALA A 106 -6.63 2.27 -35.60
C ALA A 106 -6.25 3.67 -35.13
N ASP A 107 -7.25 4.57 -35.00
CA ASP A 107 -7.03 5.95 -34.61
C ASP A 107 -7.71 6.28 -33.26
N PRO A 108 -6.94 6.65 -32.22
CA PRO A 108 -7.47 7.00 -30.91
C PRO A 108 -8.16 8.37 -30.87
N ASP A 109 -7.95 9.25 -31.86
CA ASP A 109 -8.53 10.61 -31.84
C ASP A 109 -10.04 10.62 -31.88
N LEU A 110 -10.64 9.51 -32.33
CA LEU A 110 -12.08 9.32 -32.34
C LEU A 110 -12.67 9.09 -30.94
N LEU A 111 -11.84 8.71 -29.96
CA LEU A 111 -12.28 8.41 -28.59
C LEU A 111 -11.52 9.21 -27.51
N ASN A 112 -10.48 9.97 -27.88
CA ASN A 112 -9.70 10.73 -26.91
C ASN A 112 -10.37 12.06 -26.51
N THR A 113 -9.84 12.70 -25.46
CA THR A 113 -10.38 13.96 -24.94
C THR A 113 -10.34 15.11 -25.94
N GLN A 114 -9.42 15.10 -26.91
CA GLN A 114 -9.32 16.13 -27.95
C GLN A 114 -10.48 16.01 -28.94
N GLY A 115 -10.79 14.80 -29.42
CA GLY A 115 -11.94 14.53 -30.29
C GLY A 115 -13.28 14.77 -29.58
N LEU A 116 -13.38 14.34 -28.32
CA LEU A 116 -14.59 14.50 -27.50
C LEU A 116 -14.90 15.96 -27.10
N LYS A 117 -13.95 16.89 -27.27
CA LYS A 117 -14.17 18.32 -26.98
C LYS A 117 -15.26 18.94 -27.85
N ARG A 118 -15.49 18.39 -29.05
CA ARG A 118 -16.49 18.88 -30.01
C ARG A 118 -17.70 17.96 -30.05
N ILE A 119 -18.89 18.52 -30.31
CA ILE A 119 -20.14 17.76 -30.36
C ILE A 119 -20.14 16.73 -31.50
N GLU A 120 -19.51 17.07 -32.63
CA GLU A 120 -19.37 16.20 -33.79
C GLU A 120 -18.52 14.97 -33.43
N GLY A 121 -17.38 15.19 -32.77
CA GLY A 121 -16.50 14.11 -32.31
C GLY A 121 -17.18 13.24 -31.26
N ALA A 122 -17.89 13.83 -30.29
CA ALA A 122 -18.64 13.08 -29.29
C ALA A 122 -19.76 12.21 -29.91
N ARG A 123 -20.51 12.72 -30.90
CA ARG A 123 -21.53 11.94 -31.62
C ARG A 123 -20.91 10.76 -32.38
N THR A 124 -19.79 10.98 -33.05
CA THR A 124 -19.06 9.93 -33.76
C THR A 124 -18.51 8.88 -32.80
N ALA A 125 -17.92 9.30 -31.68
CA ALA A 125 -17.44 8.41 -30.62
C ALA A 125 -18.54 7.50 -30.08
N VAL A 126 -19.71 8.07 -29.76
CA VAL A 126 -20.89 7.30 -29.30
C VAL A 126 -21.36 6.34 -30.38
N GLY A 127 -21.37 6.76 -31.65
CA GLY A 127 -21.69 5.88 -32.80
C GLY A 127 -20.75 4.68 -32.89
N LEU A 128 -19.44 4.90 -32.78
CA LEU A 128 -18.42 3.85 -32.81
C LEU A 128 -18.58 2.87 -31.64
N VAL A 129 -18.73 3.38 -30.42
CA VAL A 129 -18.91 2.55 -29.22
C VAL A 129 -20.20 1.73 -29.31
N ASN A 130 -21.29 2.33 -29.81
CA ASN A 130 -22.55 1.62 -30.02
C ASN A 130 -22.46 0.53 -31.09
N MET A 131 -21.61 0.70 -32.10
CA MET A 131 -21.34 -0.34 -33.10
C MET A 131 -20.46 -1.47 -32.56
N ALA A 132 -19.52 -1.16 -31.66
CA ALA A 132 -18.63 -2.15 -31.06
C ALA A 132 -19.30 -2.95 -29.93
N ARG A 133 -20.31 -2.39 -29.26
CA ARG A 133 -20.99 -3.05 -28.14
C ARG A 133 -22.22 -3.85 -28.60
N SER A 134 -22.60 -4.84 -27.81
CA SER A 134 -23.91 -5.48 -27.93
C SER A 134 -25.00 -4.60 -27.34
N ALA A 135 -26.24 -4.76 -27.81
CA ALA A 135 -27.36 -3.97 -27.33
C ALA A 135 -27.48 -4.05 -25.79
N ASN A 136 -27.62 -2.89 -25.13
CA ASN A 136 -27.79 -2.75 -23.67
C ASN A 136 -26.67 -3.31 -22.77
N THR A 137 -25.47 -3.58 -23.28
CA THR A 137 -24.35 -3.99 -22.41
C THR A 137 -23.59 -2.78 -21.84
N PRO A 138 -23.19 -2.79 -20.56
CA PRO A 138 -22.35 -1.73 -20.00
C PRO A 138 -21.00 -1.65 -20.73
N VAL A 139 -20.43 -0.45 -20.78
CA VAL A 139 -19.09 -0.20 -21.36
C VAL A 139 -18.12 -0.03 -20.21
N VAL A 140 -17.08 -0.86 -20.17
CA VAL A 140 -16.01 -0.81 -19.18
C VAL A 140 -14.73 -0.36 -19.87
N PHE A 141 -14.13 0.71 -19.38
CA PHE A 141 -12.83 1.20 -19.84
C PHE A 141 -11.73 0.65 -18.93
N ASP A 142 -10.86 -0.19 -19.49
CA ASP A 142 -9.64 -0.58 -18.80
C ASP A 142 -8.53 0.44 -19.12
N LEU A 143 -8.20 1.25 -18.11
CA LEU A 143 -7.17 2.29 -18.19
C LEU A 143 -5.95 1.95 -17.31
N THR A 144 -5.81 0.69 -16.87
CA THR A 144 -4.67 0.27 -16.03
C THR A 144 -3.33 0.52 -16.73
N LEU A 145 -3.26 0.28 -18.03
CA LEU A 145 -2.09 0.58 -18.87
C LEU A 145 -1.80 2.08 -19.02
N HIS A 146 -2.79 2.96 -18.79
CA HIS A 146 -2.64 4.41 -18.87
C HIS A 146 -2.16 5.04 -17.56
N GLY A 147 -1.75 4.23 -16.57
CA GLY A 147 -1.33 4.73 -15.26
C GLY A 147 -2.49 5.24 -14.40
N PHE A 148 -3.75 5.11 -14.85
CA PHE A 148 -4.94 5.27 -14.01
C PHE A 148 -5.13 4.08 -13.04
N GLN A 149 -4.03 3.43 -12.66
CA GLN A 149 -4.03 2.66 -11.43
C GLN A 149 -4.19 3.64 -10.29
N ARG A 150 -5.16 3.38 -9.42
CA ARG A 150 -5.25 4.05 -8.14
C ARG A 150 -4.00 3.64 -7.36
N THR A 151 -2.93 4.42 -7.48
CA THR A 151 -1.68 4.19 -6.74
C THR A 151 -2.04 4.30 -5.28
N ARG A 152 -2.36 3.16 -4.67
CA ARG A 152 -2.66 3.05 -3.25
C ARG A 152 -1.34 3.30 -2.53
N ASN A 153 -1.06 4.57 -2.23
CA ASN A 153 0.07 4.91 -1.38
C ASN A 153 -0.20 4.25 -0.02
N PRO A 154 0.63 3.29 0.45
CA PRO A 154 0.37 2.55 1.68
C PRO A 154 0.27 3.48 2.89
N LEU A 155 1.06 4.57 2.91
CA LEU A 155 0.98 5.60 3.96
C LEU A 155 -0.35 6.35 3.91
N ARG A 156 -0.88 6.61 2.71
CA ARG A 156 -2.20 7.23 2.54
C ARG A 156 -3.32 6.28 2.94
N LEU A 157 -3.17 4.98 2.65
CA LEU A 157 -4.11 3.94 3.06
C LEU A 157 -4.21 3.82 4.60
N MET A 158 -3.09 4.00 5.30
CA MET A 158 -3.02 4.06 6.77
C MET A 158 -3.77 5.27 7.38
N LEU A 159 -4.07 6.29 6.57
CA LEU A 159 -4.76 7.53 6.98
C LEU A 159 -6.19 7.64 6.41
N GLU A 160 -6.64 6.66 5.62
CA GLU A 160 -8.00 6.59 5.07
C GLU A 160 -8.84 5.55 5.85
N PRO A 161 -10.17 5.73 5.96
CA PRO A 161 -11.06 4.69 6.53
C PRO A 161 -10.95 3.40 5.68
N PRO A 162 -10.88 2.19 6.25
CA PRO A 162 -11.09 1.75 7.65
C PRO A 162 -9.83 1.69 8.54
N LEU A 163 -8.62 1.89 7.98
CA LEU A 163 -7.35 1.65 8.70
C LEU A 163 -6.95 2.79 9.63
N LEU A 164 -7.53 3.99 9.45
CA LEU A 164 -7.28 5.15 10.31
C LEU A 164 -7.49 4.84 11.81
N GLY A 165 -8.50 4.04 12.14
CA GLY A 165 -8.75 3.65 13.53
C GLY A 165 -7.59 2.84 14.11
N MET A 166 -7.08 1.85 13.35
CA MET A 166 -5.95 1.03 13.76
C MET A 166 -4.69 1.86 13.95
N THR A 167 -4.43 2.82 13.05
CA THR A 167 -3.22 3.66 13.14
C THR A 167 -3.28 4.62 14.32
N LEU A 168 -4.44 5.21 14.60
CA LEU A 168 -4.65 6.03 15.81
C LEU A 168 -4.46 5.21 17.10
N VAL A 169 -4.98 3.98 17.15
CA VAL A 169 -4.80 3.09 18.31
C VAL A 169 -3.33 2.71 18.50
N LEU A 170 -2.61 2.36 17.43
CA LEU A 170 -1.18 2.06 17.49
C LEU A 170 -0.35 3.26 17.95
N VAL A 171 -0.67 4.46 17.46
CA VAL A 171 -0.03 5.71 17.91
C VAL A 171 -0.32 5.95 19.39
N ALA A 172 -1.56 5.79 19.85
CA ALA A 172 -1.92 5.94 21.26
C ALA A 172 -1.17 4.93 22.14
N LEU A 173 -1.10 3.66 21.74
CA LEU A 173 -0.35 2.62 22.44
C LEU A 173 1.15 2.94 22.51
N ALA A 174 1.74 3.44 21.43
CA ALA A 174 3.15 3.84 21.41
C ALA A 174 3.40 5.01 22.37
N VAL A 175 2.50 5.99 22.42
CA VAL A 175 2.56 7.12 23.36
C VAL A 175 2.44 6.62 24.81
N PHE A 176 1.45 5.77 25.11
CA PHE A 176 1.26 5.24 26.46
C PHE A 176 2.41 4.33 26.90
N GLY A 177 2.92 3.47 26.02
CA GLY A 177 4.08 2.63 26.30
C GLY A 177 5.35 3.44 26.51
N GLY A 178 5.56 4.47 25.68
CA GLY A 178 6.66 5.43 25.85
C GLY A 178 6.56 6.20 27.16
N PHE A 179 5.36 6.68 27.52
CA PHE A 179 5.09 7.32 28.80
C PHE A 179 5.33 6.38 29.98
N GLN A 180 4.85 5.13 29.88
CA GLN A 180 5.10 4.11 30.88
C GLN A 180 6.59 3.82 31.03
N ALA A 181 7.35 3.75 29.94
CA ALA A 181 8.80 3.57 29.99
C ALA A 181 9.53 4.78 30.60
N ALA A 182 9.08 6.01 30.29
CA ALA A 182 9.64 7.24 30.82
C ALA A 182 9.33 7.45 32.31
N VAL A 183 8.17 7.02 32.80
CA VAL A 183 7.81 7.09 34.23
C VAL A 183 8.38 5.90 35.00
N ARG A 184 8.55 4.74 34.36
CA ARG A 184 9.11 3.53 34.98
C ARG A 184 10.65 3.58 35.00
N PHE A 185 11.20 4.52 35.76
CA PHE A 185 12.55 4.38 36.29
C PHE A 185 12.53 3.47 37.51
N GLY A 186 12.67 2.16 37.29
CA GLY A 186 12.79 1.20 38.39
C GLY A 186 13.39 -0.12 37.91
N PRO A 187 14.43 -0.65 38.58
CA PRO A 187 15.04 -1.92 38.19
C PRO A 187 13.97 -3.02 38.14
N SER A 188 14.03 -3.88 37.13
CA SER A 188 13.14 -5.04 37.03
C SER A 188 13.21 -5.81 38.35
N GLN A 189 12.08 -5.93 39.06
CA GLN A 189 12.01 -6.84 40.19
C GLN A 189 12.20 -8.25 39.63
N GLY A 190 13.42 -8.78 39.76
CA GLY A 190 13.72 -10.13 39.34
C GLY A 190 12.78 -11.08 40.06
N THR A 191 12.25 -12.05 39.32
CA THR A 191 11.41 -13.13 39.87
C THR A 191 12.00 -13.61 41.18
N ALA A 192 11.26 -13.44 42.29
CA ALA A 192 11.68 -13.94 43.59
C ALA A 192 11.93 -15.45 43.43
N ARG A 193 13.18 -15.87 43.63
CA ARG A 193 13.59 -17.26 43.45
C ARG A 193 12.79 -18.11 44.43
N VAL A 194 12.11 -19.15 43.92
CA VAL A 194 11.23 -20.06 44.69
C VAL A 194 11.99 -20.78 45.83
N ILE A 195 13.32 -20.79 45.80
CA ILE A 195 14.17 -21.22 46.90
C ILE A 195 15.13 -20.08 47.25
N ALA A 196 14.94 -19.47 48.42
CA ALA A 196 15.85 -18.48 48.97
C ALA A 196 17.16 -19.15 49.38
N LEU A 197 18.17 -19.13 48.51
CA LEU A 197 19.52 -19.56 48.87
C LEU A 197 20.17 -18.47 49.73
N GLY A 198 20.44 -18.80 51.00
CA GLY A 198 21.09 -17.91 51.96
C GLY A 198 20.74 -18.24 53.40
N LYS A 199 21.35 -17.52 54.36
CA LYS A 199 21.17 -17.71 55.81
C LYS A 199 19.68 -17.72 56.22
N ARG A 200 18.85 -16.94 55.53
CA ARG A 200 17.40 -16.87 55.75
C ARG A 200 16.66 -18.15 55.34
N GLY A 201 16.98 -18.71 54.18
CA GLY A 201 16.39 -19.99 53.75
C GLY A 201 16.84 -21.16 54.62
N LEU A 202 18.05 -21.11 55.19
CA LEU A 202 18.49 -22.11 56.15
C LEU A 202 17.68 -22.03 57.46
N ALA A 203 17.43 -20.82 57.96
CA ALA A 203 16.62 -20.58 59.15
C ALA A 203 15.15 -21.01 58.95
N GLU A 204 14.56 -20.71 57.80
CA GLU A 204 13.17 -21.09 57.49
C GLU A 204 13.02 -22.61 57.34
N ASN A 205 13.98 -23.29 56.69
CA ASN A 205 13.98 -24.75 56.59
C ASN A 205 14.19 -25.43 57.94
N THR A 206 15.10 -24.92 58.79
CA THR A 206 15.28 -25.48 60.14
C THR A 206 14.04 -25.27 61.00
N ALA A 207 13.40 -24.10 60.93
CA ALA A 207 12.13 -23.87 61.62
C ALA A 207 11.02 -24.84 61.14
N ALA A 208 10.93 -25.07 59.83
CA ALA A 208 9.98 -26.02 59.27
C ALA A 208 10.25 -27.47 59.72
N LEU A 209 11.52 -27.90 59.79
CA LEU A 209 11.90 -29.22 60.30
C LEU A 209 11.58 -29.40 61.78
N VAL A 210 11.83 -28.39 62.61
CA VAL A 210 11.50 -28.40 64.04
C VAL A 210 9.98 -28.50 64.26
N ARG A 211 9.20 -27.78 63.44
CA ARG A 211 7.74 -27.84 63.43
C ARG A 211 7.22 -29.20 62.98
N LEU A 212 7.82 -29.79 61.94
CA LEU A 212 7.47 -31.14 61.47
C LEU A 212 7.78 -32.21 62.53
N ALA A 213 8.90 -32.08 63.23
CA ALA A 213 9.27 -32.93 64.36
C ALA A 213 8.41 -32.68 65.62
N ARG A 214 7.49 -31.71 65.58
CA ARG A 214 6.56 -31.32 66.66
C ARG A 214 7.27 -31.04 67.99
N ARG A 215 8.51 -30.56 67.92
CA ARG A 215 9.42 -30.37 69.07
C ARG A 215 9.63 -28.90 69.43
N GLU A 216 8.72 -28.04 69.00
CA GLU A 216 8.73 -26.59 69.19
C GLU A 216 8.91 -26.19 70.66
N HIS A 217 8.26 -26.92 71.58
CA HIS A 217 8.32 -26.65 73.02
C HIS A 217 9.72 -26.82 73.63
N HIS A 218 10.59 -27.64 73.04
CA HIS A 218 11.98 -27.79 73.52
C HIS A 218 12.91 -26.67 73.05
N MET A 219 12.47 -25.83 72.11
CA MET A 219 13.28 -24.73 71.57
C MET A 219 13.15 -23.43 72.37
N ALA A 220 12.16 -23.31 73.26
CA ALA A 220 11.93 -22.09 74.03
C ALA A 220 13.11 -21.73 74.96
N THR A 221 13.59 -22.69 75.76
CA THR A 221 14.70 -22.44 76.70
C THR A 221 16.02 -22.16 76.00
N PRO A 222 16.47 -22.95 75.01
CA PRO A 222 17.68 -22.63 74.25
C PRO A 222 17.59 -21.29 73.51
N TYR A 223 16.43 -20.97 72.92
CA TYR A 223 16.22 -19.70 72.23
C TYR A 223 16.31 -18.49 73.17
N ALA A 224 15.71 -18.59 74.37
CA ALA A 224 15.81 -17.53 75.38
C ALA A 224 17.25 -17.27 75.84
N VAL A 225 18.10 -18.32 75.92
CA VAL A 225 19.53 -18.17 76.24
C VAL A 225 20.28 -17.47 75.11
N ILE A 226 20.02 -17.81 73.84
CA ILE A 226 20.67 -17.18 72.69
C ILE A 226 20.31 -15.69 72.61
N VAL A 227 19.02 -15.34 72.70
CA VAL A 227 18.57 -13.94 72.68
C VAL A 227 19.15 -13.13 73.84
N ARG A 228 19.25 -13.73 75.04
CA ARG A 228 19.87 -13.08 76.20
C ARG A 228 21.36 -12.81 75.98
N ASN A 229 22.10 -13.77 75.42
CA ASN A 229 23.53 -13.61 75.13
C ASN A 229 23.77 -12.57 74.03
N ASP A 230 22.95 -12.56 72.97
CA ASP A 230 23.04 -11.55 71.91
C ASP A 230 22.73 -10.15 72.43
N PHE A 231 21.72 -10.00 73.31
CA PHE A 231 21.40 -8.72 73.94
C PHE A 231 22.54 -8.24 74.84
N PHE A 232 23.17 -9.15 75.61
CA PHE A 232 24.31 -8.81 76.46
C PHE A 232 25.55 -8.43 75.63
N ALA A 233 25.82 -9.14 74.53
CA ALA A 233 26.91 -8.82 73.61
C ALA A 233 26.71 -7.46 72.92
N LEU A 234 25.48 -7.16 72.49
CA LEU A 234 25.14 -5.88 71.88
C LEU A 234 25.25 -4.73 72.88
N PHE A 235 24.73 -4.91 74.11
CA PHE A 235 24.82 -3.90 75.17
C PHE A 235 26.28 -3.63 75.57
N CYS A 236 27.10 -4.67 75.69
CA CYS A 236 28.52 -4.54 76.02
C CYS A 236 29.30 -3.86 74.88
N ALA A 237 29.02 -4.20 73.61
CA ALA A 237 29.63 -3.53 72.46
C ALA A 237 29.26 -2.04 72.36
N VAL A 238 28.01 -1.69 72.67
CA VAL A 238 27.54 -0.29 72.70
C VAL A 238 28.19 0.48 73.86
N LEU A 239 28.31 -0.12 75.05
CA LEU A 239 28.97 0.49 76.21
C LEU A 239 30.47 0.73 75.95
N ILE A 240 31.17 -0.25 75.38
CA ILE A 240 32.59 -0.11 75.00
C ILE A 240 32.78 0.99 73.94
N THR A 241 31.89 1.06 72.95
CA THR A 241 31.92 2.12 71.93
C THR A 241 31.66 3.49 72.56
N MET A 242 30.68 3.60 73.45
CA MET A 242 30.34 4.86 74.12
C MET A 242 31.47 5.35 75.04
N VAL A 243 32.11 4.46 75.82
CA VAL A 243 33.28 4.82 76.65
C VAL A 243 34.45 5.27 75.78
N ARG A 244 34.71 4.60 74.65
CA ARG A 244 35.78 5.00 73.71
C ARG A 244 35.51 6.37 73.08
N THR A 245 34.26 6.69 72.75
CA THR A 245 33.88 7.98 72.18
C THR A 245 33.94 9.12 73.21
N VAL A 246 33.65 8.87 74.48
CA VAL A 246 33.78 9.88 75.56
C VAL A 246 35.24 10.13 75.91
N PHE A 247 36.08 9.10 75.97
CA PHE A 247 37.52 9.25 76.28
C PHE A 247 38.29 9.98 75.18
N LEU A 248 37.96 9.73 73.89
CA LEU A 248 38.56 10.46 72.76
C LEU A 248 38.20 11.95 72.74
N ARG A 249 37.07 12.35 73.34
CA ARG A 249 36.58 13.74 73.35
C ARG A 249 37.09 14.56 74.54
N ALA A 250 37.74 13.91 75.51
CA ALA A 250 38.34 14.56 76.68
C ALA A 250 39.86 14.79 76.54
N MET A 251 40.49 14.33 75.45
CA MET A 251 41.92 14.50 75.15
C MET A 251 42.21 15.48 73.99
N THR A 252 41.21 16.26 73.58
CA THR A 252 41.30 17.42 72.66
C THR A 252 40.73 18.62 73.37
#